data_AF-W2QIN1-F1
#
_entry.id   AF-W2QIN1-F1
#
_cell.length_a   1.000
_cell.length_b   1.000
_cell.length_c   1.000
_cell.angle_alpha   90.00
_cell.angle_beta   90.00
_cell.angle_gamma   90.00
#
_symmetry.space_group_name_H-M   'P 1'
#
loop_
_entity.id
_entity.type
_entity.pdbx_description
1 polymer ?
#
loop_
_entity_poly.entity_id
_entity_poly.type
_entity_poly.pdbx_seq_one_letter_code
_entity_poly.pdbx_strand_id
1 'polypeptide(L)'
;MSLRVLQVSTRVATAASTKRAASRAFSEVAKDDEAAKAAAEAAEEKLMAKLREQKYADAERTILPYQASEACVPTIDKSPMPYPEEAAIVSGTGEWSVGRKAKLFKPARNQMQSGIHQTKHWEIRFTSPRTWENPLMGWTSTADPYVGMVTKFDTKEEAERFAKKQGWELEIEEPAPVGDYYGKISYSHNFLPEHIETLIKQKGKKSAVQFKHPTGRRSNWVKTLKFHGNGVVAQHGGEAKE
;
A
#
# COMPACT_ATOMS: atom_id res chain seq x y z
N MET A 1 10.37 -31.35 20.28
CA MET A 1 11.54 -30.56 20.74
C MET A 1 11.51 -29.22 20.02
N SER A 2 11.84 -28.15 20.76
CA SER A 2 11.76 -26.73 20.38
C SER A 2 10.36 -26.09 20.48
N LEU A 3 10.02 -25.66 21.70
CA LEU A 3 8.88 -24.80 22.01
C LEU A 3 9.34 -23.33 21.94
N ARG A 4 8.53 -22.51 21.25
CA ARG A 4 8.62 -21.06 21.15
C ARG A 4 8.73 -20.41 22.54
N VAL A 5 9.75 -19.60 22.76
CA VAL A 5 9.77 -18.64 23.87
C VAL A 5 9.12 -17.35 23.39
N LEU A 6 7.81 -17.24 23.66
CA LEU A 6 7.07 -15.99 23.65
C LEU A 6 7.69 -15.06 24.72
N GLN A 7 8.22 -13.91 24.31
CA GLN A 7 8.46 -12.81 25.24
C GLN A 7 7.10 -12.30 25.74
N VAL A 8 6.73 -12.73 26.94
CA VAL A 8 5.62 -12.15 27.70
C VAL A 8 6.07 -10.79 28.19
N SER A 9 5.42 -9.74 27.70
CA SER A 9 5.49 -8.39 28.24
C SER A 9 4.96 -8.40 29.67
N THR A 10 5.84 -8.37 30.66
CA THR A 10 5.46 -8.07 32.05
C THR A 10 5.60 -6.57 32.28
N ARG A 11 4.55 -5.82 31.91
CA ARG A 11 4.24 -4.58 32.62
C ARG A 11 3.81 -4.99 34.04
N VAL A 12 4.74 -4.95 34.98
CA VAL A 12 4.40 -5.06 36.40
C VAL A 12 3.77 -3.73 36.79
N ALA A 13 2.44 -3.75 36.96
CA ALA A 13 1.71 -2.71 37.64
C ALA A 13 2.19 -2.68 39.10
N THR A 14 2.93 -1.64 39.48
CA THR A 14 3.27 -1.40 40.88
C THR A 14 2.02 -0.90 41.60
N ALA A 15 1.37 -1.81 42.33
CA ALA A 15 0.32 -1.48 43.27
C ALA A 15 0.87 -0.55 44.36
N ALA A 16 0.22 0.61 44.52
CA ALA A 16 0.47 1.54 45.61
C ALA A 16 0.17 0.85 46.95
N SER A 17 1.19 0.60 47.77
CA SER A 17 1.04 0.28 49.18
C SER A 17 1.37 1.53 49.99
N THR A 18 0.33 2.29 50.34
CA THR A 18 0.43 3.35 51.34
C THR A 18 0.50 2.71 52.72
N LYS A 19 1.69 2.66 53.31
CA LYS A 19 1.85 2.65 54.78
C LYS A 19 2.57 3.92 55.20
N ARG A 20 1.81 4.87 55.73
CA ARG A 20 2.33 6.03 56.46
C ARG A 20 2.38 5.67 57.94
N ALA A 21 3.57 5.62 58.53
CA ALA A 21 3.76 5.64 59.97
C ALA A 21 4.72 6.80 60.31
N ALA A 22 4.32 7.59 61.30
CA ALA A 22 4.87 8.89 61.61
C ALA A 22 6.15 8.83 62.47
N SER A 23 7.03 9.81 62.19
CA SER A 23 7.98 10.47 63.09
C SER A 23 8.86 9.62 64.01
N ARG A 24 10.12 9.38 63.59
CA ARG A 24 11.37 9.87 64.22
C ARG A 24 12.57 9.04 63.72
N ALA A 25 13.47 9.73 62.99
CA ALA A 25 14.92 9.50 62.83
C ALA A 25 15.36 9.82 61.38
N PHE A 26 15.54 11.11 61.09
CA PHE A 26 16.30 11.54 59.91
C PHE A 26 17.78 11.25 60.18
N SER A 27 18.28 10.08 59.79
CA SER A 27 19.72 9.86 59.52
C SER A 27 20.08 8.51 58.85
N GLU A 28 19.19 7.53 58.70
CA GLU A 28 19.61 6.20 58.19
C GLU A 28 18.95 5.68 56.90
N VAL A 29 17.91 6.33 56.37
CA VAL A 29 17.28 5.90 55.08
C VAL A 29 18.03 6.44 53.86
N ALA A 30 18.88 7.46 54.01
CA ALA A 30 19.67 7.99 52.90
C ALA A 30 20.79 7.04 52.45
N LYS A 31 21.31 6.20 53.36
CA LYS A 31 22.49 5.36 53.09
C LYS A 31 22.19 4.21 52.15
N ASP A 32 21.00 3.61 52.24
CA ASP A 32 20.59 2.49 51.39
C ASP A 32 20.17 2.99 49.98
N ASP A 33 19.53 4.15 49.89
CA ASP A 33 19.20 4.80 48.60
C ASP A 33 20.43 5.40 47.92
N GLU A 34 21.40 5.94 48.67
CA GLU A 34 22.70 6.38 48.16
C GLU A 34 23.57 5.19 47.74
N ALA A 35 23.54 4.08 48.48
CA ALA A 35 24.23 2.86 48.08
C ALA A 35 23.62 2.24 46.80
N ALA A 36 22.30 2.30 46.65
CA ALA A 36 21.62 1.88 45.42
C ALA A 36 21.93 2.81 44.24
N LYS A 37 22.02 4.13 44.46
CA LYS A 37 22.47 5.10 43.45
C LYS A 37 23.94 4.91 43.08
N ALA A 38 24.82 4.71 44.05
CA ALA A 38 26.24 4.43 43.81
C ALA A 38 26.45 3.08 43.07
N ALA A 39 25.63 2.07 43.37
CA ALA A 39 25.64 0.81 42.63
C ALA A 39 25.12 0.97 41.19
N ALA A 40 24.13 1.84 40.97
CA ALA A 40 23.66 2.21 39.64
C ALA A 40 24.73 2.98 38.85
N GLU A 41 25.39 3.96 39.47
CA GLU A 41 26.50 4.71 38.87
C GLU A 41 27.69 3.80 38.53
N ALA A 42 28.06 2.87 39.42
CA ALA A 42 29.10 1.89 39.14
C ALA A 42 28.71 0.88 38.04
N ALA A 43 27.41 0.58 37.90
CA ALA A 43 26.90 -0.25 36.81
C ALA A 43 26.93 0.52 35.47
N GLU A 44 26.59 1.81 35.49
CA GLU A 44 26.69 2.71 34.34
C GLU A 44 28.14 2.90 33.92
N GLU A 45 29.09 3.10 34.84
CA GLU A 45 30.52 3.20 34.53
C GLU A 45 31.07 1.93 33.90
N LYS A 46 30.67 0.75 34.40
CA LYS A 46 31.03 -0.55 33.80
C LYS A 46 30.43 -0.72 32.41
N LEU A 47 29.18 -0.26 32.21
CA LEU A 47 28.54 -0.26 30.89
C LEU A 47 29.26 0.70 29.93
N MET A 48 29.63 1.88 30.40
CA MET A 48 30.38 2.89 29.63
C MET A 48 31.81 2.44 29.32
N ALA A 49 32.47 1.71 30.21
CA ALA A 49 33.77 1.09 29.95
C ALA A 49 33.67 0.01 28.87
N LYS A 50 32.65 -0.87 28.95
CA LYS A 50 32.36 -1.87 27.91
C LYS A 50 32.05 -1.24 26.56
N LEU A 51 31.25 -0.16 26.54
CA LEU A 51 30.95 0.57 25.30
C LEU A 51 32.20 1.24 24.70
N ARG A 52 33.13 1.73 25.53
CA ARG A 52 34.42 2.26 25.07
C ARG A 52 35.29 1.15 24.49
N GLU A 53 35.40 0.01 25.18
CA GLU A 53 36.15 -1.15 24.70
C GLU A 53 35.57 -1.71 23.40
N GLN A 54 34.24 -1.80 23.28
CA GLN A 54 33.55 -2.14 22.04
C GLN A 54 33.90 -1.14 20.93
N LYS A 55 33.78 0.18 21.19
CA LYS A 55 34.19 1.20 20.22
C LYS A 55 35.65 1.10 19.81
N TYR A 56 36.56 0.76 20.72
CA TYR A 56 37.98 0.57 20.42
C TYR A 56 38.25 -0.74 19.66
N ALA A 57 37.41 -1.76 19.83
CA ALA A 57 37.48 -3.00 19.06
C ALA A 57 36.89 -2.83 17.65
N ASP A 58 35.75 -2.14 17.53
CA ASP A 58 35.08 -1.83 16.26
C ASP A 58 35.87 -0.82 15.43
N ALA A 59 36.52 0.15 16.09
CA ALA A 59 37.54 0.98 15.48
C ALA A 59 38.84 0.18 15.35
N GLU A 60 38.80 -0.87 14.53
CA GLU A 60 39.97 -1.68 14.20
C GLU A 60 41.15 -0.75 13.88
N ARG A 61 42.30 -0.98 14.54
CA ARG A 61 43.58 -0.34 14.19
C ARG A 61 44.12 -0.96 12.91
N THR A 62 43.35 -0.85 11.85
CA THR A 62 43.68 -1.39 10.54
C THR A 62 44.71 -0.46 9.91
N ILE A 63 45.90 -0.98 9.61
CA ILE A 63 46.99 -0.24 8.95
C ILE A 63 46.61 0.07 7.48
N LEU A 64 45.57 -0.60 6.97
CA LEU A 64 45.05 -0.40 5.62
C LEU A 64 44.41 0.99 5.48
N PRO A 65 44.56 1.62 4.30
CA PRO A 65 43.83 2.83 4.01
C PRO A 65 42.32 2.56 4.09
N TYR A 66 41.54 3.60 4.44
CA TYR A 66 40.08 3.51 4.62
C TYR A 66 39.36 2.81 3.45
N GLN A 67 39.84 3.00 2.22
CA GLN A 67 39.29 2.39 1.01
C GLN A 67 39.40 0.85 0.96
N ALA A 68 40.40 0.28 1.64
CA ALA A 68 40.61 -1.16 1.74
C ALA A 68 40.09 -1.75 3.07
N SER A 69 39.41 -0.93 3.88
CA SER A 69 38.79 -1.39 5.12
C SER A 69 37.47 -2.12 4.86
N GLU A 70 37.06 -2.97 5.79
CA GLU A 70 35.80 -3.72 5.72
C GLU A 70 34.56 -2.81 5.70
N ALA A 71 34.68 -1.56 6.17
CA ALA A 71 33.61 -0.57 6.07
C ALA A 71 33.31 -0.18 4.62
N CYS A 72 34.33 -0.18 3.75
CA CYS A 72 34.21 0.22 2.35
C CYS A 72 34.12 -0.99 1.40
N VAL A 73 34.72 -2.12 1.77
CA VAL A 73 34.63 -3.40 1.04
C VAL A 73 34.16 -4.50 2.01
N PRO A 74 32.86 -4.53 2.33
CA PRO A 74 32.35 -5.49 3.29
C PRO A 74 32.36 -6.92 2.71
N THR A 75 32.75 -7.88 3.55
CA THR A 75 32.78 -9.31 3.20
C THR A 75 31.43 -9.96 3.52
N ILE A 76 31.00 -10.93 2.70
CA ILE A 76 29.70 -11.60 2.82
C ILE A 76 29.49 -12.24 4.20
N ASP A 77 30.53 -12.87 4.74
CA ASP A 77 30.47 -13.65 5.98
C ASP A 77 30.12 -12.83 7.23
N LYS A 78 30.42 -11.52 7.22
CA LYS A 78 30.16 -10.61 8.34
C LYS A 78 28.87 -9.80 8.17
N SER A 79 28.07 -10.06 7.13
CA SER A 79 26.89 -9.25 6.83
C SER A 79 25.71 -9.56 7.77
N PRO A 80 25.00 -8.53 8.31
CA PRO A 80 23.81 -8.72 9.13
C PRO A 80 22.55 -9.14 8.34
N MET A 81 22.66 -9.38 7.02
CA MET A 81 21.54 -9.62 6.12
C MET A 81 21.14 -11.11 6.08
N PRO A 82 19.83 -11.45 6.07
CA PRO A 82 19.35 -12.84 6.09
C PRO A 82 19.59 -13.60 4.77
N TYR A 83 19.68 -12.90 3.64
CA TYR A 83 20.04 -13.45 2.33
C TYR A 83 20.99 -12.47 1.61
N PRO A 84 22.30 -12.50 1.94
CA PRO A 84 23.26 -11.57 1.38
C PRO A 84 23.60 -11.96 -0.06
N GLU A 85 22.98 -11.32 -1.05
CA GLU A 85 23.59 -11.22 -2.37
C GLU A 85 24.66 -10.12 -2.34
N GLU A 86 25.76 -10.30 -3.08
CA GLU A 86 26.94 -9.41 -3.08
C GLU A 86 26.57 -7.92 -3.26
N ALA A 87 25.57 -7.65 -4.09
CA ALA A 87 25.11 -6.29 -4.38
C ALA A 87 24.49 -5.58 -3.16
N ALA A 88 23.84 -6.32 -2.26
CA ALA A 88 23.17 -5.76 -1.09
C ALA A 88 24.14 -5.33 0.02
N ILE A 89 25.31 -5.98 0.04
CA ILE A 89 26.40 -5.71 0.97
C ILE A 89 27.16 -4.46 0.53
N VAL A 90 27.47 -4.37 -0.77
CA VAL A 90 28.21 -3.24 -1.34
C VAL A 90 27.37 -1.95 -1.40
N SER A 91 26.05 -2.06 -1.54
CA SER A 91 25.17 -0.89 -1.67
C SER A 91 25.01 -0.07 -0.38
N GLY A 92 25.46 -0.58 0.78
CA GLY A 92 25.34 0.12 2.08
C GLY A 92 23.90 0.27 2.58
N THR A 93 22.91 -0.22 1.83
CA THR A 93 21.49 -0.22 2.20
C THR A 93 21.13 -1.30 3.19
N GLY A 94 21.99 -2.31 3.36
CA GLY A 94 21.66 -3.54 4.07
C GLY A 94 21.08 -3.33 5.47
N GLU A 95 21.80 -2.65 6.36
CA GLU A 95 21.53 -2.68 7.81
C GLU A 95 20.16 -2.11 8.23
N TRP A 96 19.70 -1.01 7.62
CA TRP A 96 18.42 -0.35 7.92
C TRP A 96 17.27 -0.83 7.02
N SER A 97 17.57 -1.67 6.03
CA SER A 97 16.61 -2.25 5.09
C SER A 97 16.27 -3.70 5.40
N VAL A 98 17.06 -4.37 6.25
CA VAL A 98 16.82 -5.75 6.67
C VAL A 98 15.39 -5.90 7.22
N GLY A 99 14.62 -6.84 6.65
CA GLY A 99 13.26 -7.16 7.11
C GLY A 99 12.18 -6.17 6.68
N ARG A 100 12.49 -5.21 5.80
CA ARG A 100 11.46 -4.36 5.19
C ARG A 100 10.75 -5.07 4.06
N LYS A 101 9.42 -4.91 4.05
CA LYS A 101 8.55 -5.42 3.02
C LYS A 101 8.37 -4.39 1.91
N ALA A 102 8.76 -4.78 0.71
CA ALA A 102 8.55 -4.03 -0.52
C ALA A 102 7.37 -4.62 -1.29
N LYS A 103 6.49 -3.76 -1.79
CA LYS A 103 5.37 -4.16 -2.63
C LYS A 103 5.75 -4.04 -4.09
N LEU A 104 5.62 -5.12 -4.84
CA LEU A 104 5.77 -5.14 -6.29
C LEU A 104 4.37 -5.24 -6.92
N PHE A 105 3.98 -4.20 -7.65
CA PHE A 105 2.66 -4.15 -8.28
C PHE A 105 2.69 -3.34 -9.57
N LYS A 106 1.67 -3.51 -10.41
CA LYS A 106 1.40 -2.54 -11.49
C LYS A 106 0.47 -1.46 -10.96
N PRO A 107 0.82 -0.17 -11.07
CA PRO A 107 -0.03 0.90 -10.59
C PRO A 107 -1.38 0.86 -11.32
N ALA A 108 -2.46 0.97 -10.54
CA ALA A 108 -3.80 1.05 -11.08
C ALA A 108 -3.98 2.34 -11.90
N ARG A 109 -4.87 2.28 -12.90
CA ARG A 109 -5.23 3.48 -13.66
C ARG A 109 -5.87 4.50 -12.73
N ASN A 110 -5.43 5.75 -12.79
CA ASN A 110 -6.14 6.85 -12.12
C ASN A 110 -7.58 6.91 -12.66
N GLN A 111 -8.59 6.68 -11.82
CA GLN A 111 -9.98 6.61 -12.27
C GLN A 111 -10.47 7.93 -12.89
N MET A 112 -9.93 9.07 -12.46
CA MET A 112 -10.29 10.39 -12.98
C MET A 112 -9.79 10.63 -14.41
N GLN A 113 -8.82 9.84 -14.88
CA GLN A 113 -8.23 9.97 -16.21
C GLN A 113 -8.41 8.69 -17.02
N SER A 114 -8.69 8.84 -18.32
CA SER A 114 -8.82 7.67 -19.22
C SER A 114 -7.48 7.15 -19.75
N GLY A 115 -6.37 7.85 -19.49
CA GLY A 115 -5.03 7.46 -19.97
C GLY A 115 -4.49 6.18 -19.33
N ILE A 116 -3.85 5.33 -20.13
CA ILE A 116 -3.34 4.00 -19.72
C ILE A 116 -1.80 3.96 -19.68
N HIS A 117 -1.12 5.05 -20.05
CA HIS A 117 0.34 5.02 -20.19
C HIS A 117 1.06 4.69 -18.88
N GLN A 118 0.58 5.22 -17.75
CA GLN A 118 1.19 5.03 -16.43
C GLN A 118 0.91 3.66 -15.80
N THR A 119 0.17 2.75 -16.44
CA THR A 119 -0.15 1.43 -15.86
C THR A 119 0.65 0.28 -16.47
N LYS A 120 1.56 0.58 -17.41
CA LYS A 120 2.27 -0.44 -18.18
C LYS A 120 3.45 -1.03 -17.42
N HIS A 121 4.20 -0.18 -16.71
CA HIS A 121 5.38 -0.55 -15.95
C HIS A 121 5.01 -1.18 -14.59
N TRP A 122 5.96 -1.92 -14.04
CA TRP A 122 5.94 -2.43 -12.68
C TRP A 122 6.61 -1.42 -11.75
N GLU A 123 6.08 -1.26 -10.54
CA GLU A 123 6.67 -0.41 -9.51
C GLU A 123 6.99 -1.21 -8.27
N ILE A 124 8.17 -0.97 -7.69
CA ILE A 124 8.48 -1.36 -6.33
C ILE A 124 8.26 -0.14 -5.42
N ARG A 125 7.43 -0.30 -4.40
CA ARG A 125 7.24 0.71 -3.34
C ARG A 125 7.39 0.10 -1.96
N PHE A 126 7.96 0.86 -1.04
CA PHE A 126 8.07 0.48 0.36
C PHE A 126 6.85 0.97 1.13
N THR A 127 6.38 0.14 2.06
CA THR A 127 5.34 0.59 2.99
C THR A 127 6.01 1.41 4.09
N SER A 128 5.79 2.73 4.10
CA SER A 128 6.34 3.60 5.14
C SER A 128 5.43 3.59 6.37
N PRO A 129 5.95 3.30 7.57
CA PRO A 129 5.11 3.11 8.76
C PRO A 129 4.69 4.42 9.46
N ARG A 130 5.43 5.52 9.34
CA ARG A 130 5.17 6.72 10.16
C ARG A 130 5.54 8.04 9.48
N THR A 131 4.54 8.90 9.37
CA THR A 131 4.67 10.34 9.10
C THR A 131 4.05 11.11 10.26
N TRP A 132 4.61 12.26 10.62
CA TRP A 132 4.08 13.13 11.67
C TRP A 132 4.05 14.59 11.21
N GLU A 133 3.35 15.43 11.96
CA GLU A 133 3.27 16.86 11.70
C GLU A 133 4.45 17.60 12.38
N ASN A 134 5.10 18.50 11.66
CA ASN A 134 6.14 19.37 12.19
C ASN A 134 5.49 20.43 13.11
N PRO A 135 5.84 20.51 14.41
CA PRO A 135 5.18 21.40 15.36
C PRO A 135 5.32 22.89 15.04
N LEU A 136 6.31 23.29 14.23
CA LEU A 136 6.52 24.71 13.89
C LEU A 136 5.65 25.15 12.70
N MET A 137 5.69 24.40 11.59
CA MET A 137 5.09 24.80 10.30
C MET A 137 3.87 23.97 9.90
N GLY A 138 3.60 22.85 10.57
CA GLY A 138 2.53 21.91 10.21
C GLY A 138 2.86 21.01 9.01
N TRP A 139 4.12 20.96 8.56
CA TRP A 139 4.50 20.12 7.41
C TRP A 139 4.58 18.63 7.78
N THR A 140 4.29 17.77 6.82
CA THR A 140 4.46 16.32 6.97
C THR A 140 5.95 15.96 6.99
N SER A 141 6.42 15.47 8.13
CA SER A 141 7.80 15.04 8.34
C SER A 141 7.88 13.51 8.47
N THR A 142 9.02 12.95 8.07
CA THR A 142 9.30 11.52 8.16
C THR A 142 10.78 11.28 8.46
N ALA A 143 11.10 10.15 9.08
CA ALA A 143 12.47 9.68 9.29
C ALA A 143 12.89 8.59 8.28
N ASP A 144 11.97 8.15 7.42
CA ASP A 144 12.23 7.03 6.52
C ASP A 144 12.72 7.53 5.14
N PRO A 145 13.95 7.18 4.69
CA PRO A 145 14.45 7.59 3.38
C PRO A 145 13.69 6.95 2.21
N TYR A 146 12.99 5.83 2.43
CA TYR A 146 12.33 5.10 1.35
C TYR A 146 10.98 5.66 0.90
N VAL A 147 10.44 6.66 1.61
CA VAL A 147 9.14 7.28 1.31
C VAL A 147 9.08 7.84 -0.11
N GLY A 148 10.19 8.43 -0.59
CA GLY A 148 10.29 8.98 -1.94
C GLY A 148 10.78 8.00 -3.00
N MET A 149 11.16 6.77 -2.62
CA MET A 149 11.79 5.83 -3.54
C MET A 149 10.74 5.03 -4.30
N VAL A 150 10.65 5.28 -5.61
CA VAL A 150 9.82 4.50 -6.54
C VAL A 150 10.73 4.01 -7.66
N THR A 151 10.89 2.69 -7.75
CA THR A 151 11.67 2.07 -8.82
C THR A 151 10.73 1.46 -9.85
N LYS A 152 10.91 1.83 -11.12
CA LYS A 152 10.08 1.40 -12.25
C LYS A 152 10.82 0.35 -13.07
N PHE A 153 10.10 -0.69 -13.48
CA PHE A 153 10.61 -1.79 -14.28
C PHE A 153 9.65 -2.12 -15.42
N ASP A 154 10.15 -2.70 -16.50
CA ASP A 154 9.31 -3.12 -17.62
C ASP A 154 8.70 -4.51 -17.38
N THR A 155 9.47 -5.40 -16.75
CA THR A 155 9.08 -6.80 -16.50
C THR A 155 9.02 -7.12 -15.00
N LYS A 156 8.17 -8.11 -14.65
CA LYS A 156 8.05 -8.61 -13.28
C LYS A 156 9.34 -9.30 -12.83
N GLU A 157 9.93 -10.11 -13.70
CA GLU A 157 11.13 -10.88 -13.40
C GLU A 157 12.34 -9.99 -13.12
N GLU A 158 12.48 -8.88 -13.83
CA GLU A 158 13.55 -7.90 -13.58
C GLU A 158 13.41 -7.26 -12.21
N ALA A 159 12.19 -6.88 -11.83
CA ALA A 159 11.90 -6.33 -10.51
C ALA A 159 12.19 -7.34 -9.38
N GLU A 160 11.81 -8.61 -9.58
CA GLU A 160 12.14 -9.68 -8.63
C GLU A 160 13.64 -9.93 -8.50
N ARG A 161 14.37 -9.96 -9.62
CA ARG A 161 15.84 -10.10 -9.61
C ARG A 161 16.50 -8.94 -8.90
N PHE A 162 16.02 -7.71 -9.12
CA PHE A 162 16.55 -6.53 -8.45
C PHE A 162 16.33 -6.58 -6.93
N ALA A 163 15.13 -6.95 -6.50
CA ALA A 163 14.82 -7.04 -5.07
C ALA A 163 15.61 -8.16 -4.38
N LYS A 164 15.80 -9.32 -5.05
CA LYS A 164 16.66 -10.41 -4.56
C LYS A 164 18.11 -9.96 -4.40
N LYS A 165 18.64 -9.24 -5.40
CA LYS A 165 19.98 -8.62 -5.34
C LYS A 165 20.17 -7.65 -4.20
N GLN A 166 19.11 -6.96 -3.78
CA GLN A 166 19.15 -6.04 -2.65
C GLN A 166 18.73 -6.68 -1.32
N GLY A 167 18.34 -7.97 -1.31
CA GLY A 167 17.91 -8.69 -0.12
C GLY A 167 16.56 -8.21 0.46
N TRP A 168 15.67 -7.65 -0.36
CA TRP A 168 14.36 -7.17 0.10
C TRP A 168 13.29 -8.27 0.11
N GLU A 169 12.41 -8.25 1.11
CA GLU A 169 11.24 -9.13 1.16
C GLU A 169 10.14 -8.55 0.25
N LEU A 170 9.75 -9.29 -0.80
CA LEU A 170 8.74 -8.84 -1.76
C LEU A 170 7.36 -9.42 -1.47
N GLU A 171 6.36 -8.53 -1.42
CA GLU A 171 4.95 -8.87 -1.56
C GLU A 171 4.51 -8.56 -3.00
N ILE A 172 4.13 -9.60 -3.75
CA ILE A 172 3.75 -9.48 -5.16
C ILE A 172 2.23 -9.37 -5.26
N GLU A 173 1.75 -8.26 -5.82
CA GLU A 173 0.34 -8.06 -6.17
C GLU A 173 0.18 -8.20 -7.70
N GLU A 174 -0.63 -9.17 -8.13
CA GLU A 174 -0.91 -9.37 -9.56
C GLU A 174 -1.75 -8.21 -10.12
N PRO A 175 -1.52 -7.80 -11.38
CA PRO A 175 -2.28 -6.73 -11.99
C PRO A 175 -3.74 -7.14 -12.12
N ALA A 176 -4.65 -6.21 -11.79
CA ALA A 176 -6.06 -6.42 -11.99
C ALA A 176 -6.34 -6.73 -13.48
N PRO A 177 -7.17 -7.75 -13.79
CA PRO A 177 -7.54 -8.04 -15.17
C PRO A 177 -8.24 -6.81 -15.75
N VAL A 178 -7.82 -6.40 -16.94
CA VAL A 178 -8.56 -5.38 -17.68
C VAL A 178 -9.87 -6.03 -18.11
N GLY A 179 -11.02 -5.42 -17.80
CA GLY A 179 -12.30 -5.93 -18.28
C GLY A 179 -12.27 -6.08 -19.80
N ASP A 180 -12.97 -7.09 -20.32
CA ASP A 180 -13.03 -7.40 -21.75
C ASP A 180 -13.82 -6.33 -22.54
N TYR A 181 -13.28 -5.11 -22.61
CA TYR A 181 -13.84 -4.00 -23.41
C TYR A 181 -13.70 -4.23 -24.91
N TYR A 182 -12.98 -5.28 -25.32
CA TYR A 182 -12.88 -5.74 -26.71
C TYR A 182 -14.13 -6.49 -27.19
N GLY A 183 -15.20 -6.52 -26.39
CA GLY A 183 -16.55 -6.82 -26.89
C GLY A 183 -16.91 -5.90 -28.07
N LYS A 184 -17.76 -6.38 -28.97
CA LYS A 184 -18.12 -5.72 -30.24
C LYS A 184 -19.04 -4.52 -29.99
N ILE A 185 -18.56 -3.50 -29.28
CA ILE A 185 -19.34 -2.29 -29.01
C ILE A 185 -19.41 -1.47 -30.29
N SER A 186 -20.45 -1.67 -31.09
CA SER A 186 -20.77 -0.83 -32.24
C SER A 186 -21.71 0.31 -31.84
N TYR A 187 -21.61 1.46 -32.51
CA TYR A 187 -22.51 2.59 -32.29
C TYR A 187 -23.98 2.24 -32.62
N SER A 188 -24.22 1.27 -33.51
CA SER A 188 -25.57 0.77 -33.81
C SER A 188 -26.27 0.20 -32.57
N HIS A 189 -25.51 -0.27 -31.57
CA HIS A 189 -26.07 -0.78 -30.32
C HIS A 189 -26.71 0.29 -29.43
N ASN A 190 -26.50 1.58 -29.70
CA ASN A 190 -27.27 2.66 -29.06
C ASN A 190 -28.75 2.62 -29.47
N PHE A 191 -29.03 2.17 -30.69
CA PHE A 191 -30.40 2.09 -31.22
C PHE A 191 -30.97 0.67 -31.14
N LEU A 192 -30.11 -0.35 -31.27
CA LEU A 192 -30.50 -1.75 -31.24
C LEU A 192 -29.57 -2.56 -30.33
N PRO A 193 -29.96 -2.83 -29.07
CA PRO A 193 -29.16 -3.63 -28.15
C PRO A 193 -28.69 -4.95 -28.77
N GLU A 194 -27.44 -5.34 -28.52
CA GLU A 194 -26.80 -6.51 -29.15
C GLU A 194 -27.62 -7.81 -29.01
N HIS A 195 -28.20 -8.06 -27.83
CA HIS A 195 -29.04 -9.23 -27.59
C HIS A 195 -30.33 -9.23 -28.45
N ILE A 196 -30.86 -8.05 -28.80
CA ILE A 196 -32.02 -7.93 -29.68
C ILE A 196 -31.60 -8.18 -31.13
N GLU A 197 -30.46 -7.64 -31.55
CA GLU A 197 -29.92 -7.85 -32.89
C GLU A 197 -29.65 -9.35 -33.16
N THR A 198 -29.03 -10.04 -32.20
CA THR A 198 -28.79 -11.49 -32.29
C THR A 198 -30.10 -12.28 -32.34
N LEU A 199 -31.11 -11.93 -31.54
CA LEU A 199 -32.44 -12.53 -31.60
C LEU A 199 -33.13 -12.30 -32.95
N ILE A 200 -33.01 -11.13 -33.56
CA ILE A 200 -33.52 -10.83 -34.91
C ILE A 200 -32.81 -11.69 -35.96
N LYS A 201 -31.49 -11.85 -35.88
CA LYS A 201 -30.75 -12.71 -36.81
C LYS A 201 -31.17 -14.19 -36.69
N GLN A 202 -31.39 -14.68 -35.46
CA GLN A 202 -31.77 -16.08 -35.21
C GLN A 202 -33.23 -16.38 -35.56
N LYS A 203 -34.17 -15.54 -35.12
CA LYS A 203 -35.62 -15.83 -35.18
C LYS A 203 -36.35 -15.01 -36.25
N GLY A 204 -35.65 -14.13 -36.97
CA GLY A 204 -36.21 -13.23 -37.98
C GLY A 204 -37.27 -12.29 -37.40
N LYS A 205 -38.27 -11.92 -38.19
CA LYS A 205 -39.35 -10.98 -37.79
C LYS A 205 -40.17 -11.44 -36.57
N LYS A 206 -40.10 -12.72 -36.18
CA LYS A 206 -40.79 -13.28 -35.00
C LYS A 206 -40.13 -12.86 -33.68
N SER A 207 -38.89 -12.37 -33.69
CA SER A 207 -38.21 -11.88 -32.49
C SER A 207 -38.70 -10.51 -32.02
N ALA A 208 -39.48 -9.76 -32.81
CA ALA A 208 -39.86 -8.38 -32.50
C ALA A 208 -40.87 -8.24 -31.35
N VAL A 209 -41.02 -9.24 -30.49
CA VAL A 209 -41.87 -9.22 -29.29
C VAL A 209 -41.49 -8.05 -28.39
N GLN A 210 -40.19 -7.78 -28.21
CA GLN A 210 -39.69 -6.61 -27.48
C GLN A 210 -40.12 -5.25 -28.06
N PHE A 211 -40.47 -5.18 -29.35
CA PHE A 211 -40.96 -3.94 -29.99
C PHE A 211 -42.49 -3.85 -30.01
N LYS A 212 -43.21 -4.88 -29.54
CA LYS A 212 -44.67 -4.85 -29.44
C LYS A 212 -45.08 -4.12 -28.16
N HIS A 213 -45.45 -2.86 -28.29
CA HIS A 213 -46.10 -2.13 -27.21
C HIS A 213 -47.63 -2.36 -27.28
N PRO A 214 -48.34 -2.58 -26.15
CA PRO A 214 -49.79 -2.79 -26.14
C PRO A 214 -50.59 -1.62 -26.73
N THR A 215 -50.03 -0.41 -26.69
CA THR A 215 -50.60 0.80 -27.33
C THR A 215 -49.89 1.21 -28.62
N GLY A 216 -49.02 0.36 -29.18
CA GLY A 216 -48.32 0.65 -30.42
C GLY A 216 -49.31 0.96 -31.56
N ARG A 217 -49.01 1.99 -32.36
CA ARG A 217 -49.89 2.56 -33.42
C ARG A 217 -50.98 3.53 -32.94
N ARG A 218 -51.09 3.83 -31.63
CA ARG A 218 -51.87 4.98 -31.18
C ARG A 218 -51.02 6.25 -31.37
N SER A 219 -51.35 7.06 -32.38
CA SER A 219 -50.75 8.39 -32.54
C SER A 219 -51.11 9.24 -31.32
N ASN A 220 -50.10 9.66 -30.55
CA ASN A 220 -50.32 10.45 -29.33
C ASN A 220 -50.29 11.97 -29.57
N TRP A 221 -50.25 12.42 -30.82
CA TRP A 221 -50.14 13.84 -31.17
C TRP A 221 -51.28 14.31 -32.08
N VAL A 222 -51.84 15.45 -31.66
CA VAL A 222 -52.99 16.21 -32.20
C VAL A 222 -54.38 15.69 -31.80
N LYS A 223 -54.84 16.05 -30.59
CA LYS A 223 -56.26 16.36 -30.40
C LYS A 223 -56.51 17.70 -31.10
N THR A 224 -57.12 17.69 -32.28
CA THR A 224 -57.67 18.92 -32.86
C THR A 224 -58.74 19.46 -31.92
N LEU A 225 -58.57 20.68 -31.40
CA LEU A 225 -59.65 21.40 -30.73
C LEU A 225 -60.88 21.41 -31.65
N LYS A 226 -62.05 21.17 -31.06
CA LYS A 226 -63.35 21.13 -31.74
C LYS A 226 -63.59 22.50 -32.40
N PHE A 227 -63.30 22.59 -33.70
CA PHE A 227 -63.58 23.81 -34.47
C PHE A 227 -65.09 24.06 -34.44
N HIS A 228 -65.50 25.28 -34.12
CA HIS A 228 -66.90 25.69 -34.05
C HIS A 228 -67.42 25.97 -35.47
N GLY A 229 -67.58 24.93 -36.28
CA GLY A 229 -68.11 25.06 -37.64
C GLY A 229 -68.44 23.72 -38.29
N ASN A 230 -69.55 23.68 -39.04
CA ASN A 230 -70.17 22.49 -39.62
C ASN A 230 -69.43 21.88 -40.84
N GLY A 231 -68.09 21.93 -40.87
CA GLY A 231 -67.29 21.37 -41.97
C GLY A 231 -66.71 20.00 -41.62
N VAL A 232 -66.81 19.04 -42.53
CA VAL A 232 -66.14 17.72 -42.41
C VAL A 232 -64.67 17.88 -42.80
N VAL A 233 -63.75 17.66 -41.86
CA VAL A 233 -62.29 17.67 -42.10
C VAL A 233 -61.77 16.24 -42.06
N ALA A 234 -61.03 15.83 -43.10
CA ALA A 234 -60.44 14.50 -43.18
C ALA A 234 -59.39 14.32 -42.07
N GLN A 235 -59.64 13.38 -41.15
CA GLN A 235 -58.67 12.97 -40.15
C GLN A 235 -57.68 11.99 -40.78
N HIS A 236 -56.42 12.39 -40.89
CA HIS A 236 -55.34 11.46 -41.21
C HIS A 236 -54.89 10.75 -39.93
N GLY A 237 -55.40 9.55 -39.72
CA GLY A 237 -55.02 8.62 -38.65
C GLY A 237 -55.92 7.40 -38.71
N GLY A 238 -55.35 6.22 -38.93
CA GLY A 238 -56.14 4.99 -39.15
C GLY A 238 -57.08 4.69 -37.99
N GLU A 239 -58.28 4.21 -38.32
CA GLU A 239 -59.30 3.80 -37.34
C GLU A 239 -58.73 2.78 -36.35
N ALA A 240 -59.02 3.00 -35.07
CA ALA A 240 -58.71 2.04 -34.03
C ALA A 240 -59.50 0.76 -34.31
N LYS A 241 -58.79 -0.34 -34.64
CA LYS A 241 -59.42 -1.67 -34.60
C LYS A 241 -59.67 -2.02 -33.13
N GLU A 242 -60.92 -2.42 -32.86
CA GLU A 242 -61.37 -2.99 -31.58
C GLU A 242 -60.52 -4.19 -31.14
#